data_AF-H0E9B7-F1
#
_entry.id   AF-H0E9B7-F1
#
_cell.length_a   1.000
_cell.length_b   1.000
_cell.length_c   1.000
_cell.angle_alpha   90.00
_cell.angle_beta   90.00
_cell.angle_gamma   90.00
#
_symmetry.space_group_name_H-M   'P 1'
#
loop_
_entity.id
_entity.type
_entity.pdbx_description
1 polymer ?
#
loop_
_entity_poly.entity_id
_entity_poly.type
_entity_poly.pdbx_seq_one_letter_code
_entity_poly.pdbx_strand_id
1 'polypeptide(L)' 'MTLHGIKPGDLVLCDVRGARFHARVDCRPVDGGLTVQPIERHITTRTVTARQVLAHWRRSARSQT' A
#
# COMPACT_ATOMS: atom_id res chain seq x y z
N MET A 1 -2.39 -12.33 1.37
CA MET A 1 -1.22 -12.23 0.46
C MET A 1 0.06 -12.11 1.27
N THR A 2 1.23 -12.28 0.66
CA THR A 2 2.52 -11.97 1.29
C THR A 2 3.00 -10.58 0.87
N LEU A 3 3.56 -9.81 1.81
CA LEU A 3 4.04 -8.46 1.51
C LEU A 3 5.33 -8.46 0.69
N HIS A 4 6.04 -9.59 0.58
CA HIS A 4 7.39 -9.70 0.03
C HIS A 4 7.61 -9.07 -1.36
N GLY A 5 6.58 -8.97 -2.21
CA GLY A 5 6.68 -8.37 -3.54
C GLY A 5 6.40 -6.86 -3.63
N ILE A 6 5.90 -6.23 -2.57
CA ILE A 6 5.40 -4.85 -2.59
C ILE A 6 6.51 -3.85 -2.24
N LYS A 7 6.84 -2.92 -3.14
CA LYS A 7 7.94 -1.97 -2.95
C LYS A 7 7.45 -0.56 -2.63
N PRO A 8 8.27 0.28 -1.99
CA PRO A 8 8.05 1.72 -1.94
C PRO A 8 7.68 2.27 -3.33
N GLY A 9 6.62 3.08 -3.39
CA GLY A 9 6.10 3.66 -4.63
C GLY A 9 5.05 2.82 -5.36
N ASP A 10 4.84 1.55 -4.99
CA ASP A 10 3.72 0.75 -5.50
C ASP A 10 2.38 1.30 -4.98
N LEU A 11 1.30 1.00 -5.70
CA LEU A 11 -0.06 1.27 -5.26
C LEU A 11 -0.68 0.01 -4.69
N VAL A 12 -1.46 0.16 -3.63
CA VAL A 12 -2.22 -0.92 -3.01
C VAL A 12 -3.67 -0.51 -2.84
N LEU A 13 -4.57 -1.49 -2.98
CA LEU A 13 -5.96 -1.38 -2.54
C LEU A 13 -6.04 -2.02 -1.16
N CYS A 14 -6.60 -1.30 -0.20
CA CYS A 14 -6.70 -1.74 1.18
C CYS A 14 -8.17 -1.82 1.61
N ASP A 15 -8.44 -2.67 2.60
CA ASP A 15 -9.69 -2.73 3.36
C ASP A 15 -9.34 -2.76 4.86
N VAL A 16 -9.68 -1.67 5.55
CA VAL A 16 -9.45 -1.52 6.99
C VAL A 16 -10.79 -1.30 7.65
N ARG A 17 -11.27 -2.33 8.37
CA ARG A 17 -12.57 -2.29 9.07
C ARG A 17 -13.74 -1.92 8.15
N GLY A 18 -13.71 -2.36 6.89
CA GLY A 18 -14.75 -2.08 5.90
C GLY A 18 -14.52 -0.81 5.09
N ALA A 19 -13.54 0.03 5.47
CA ALA A 19 -13.15 1.19 4.68
C ALA A 19 -12.17 0.76 3.59
N ARG A 20 -12.59 0.89 2.32
CA ARG A 20 -11.78 0.57 1.15
C ARG A 20 -11.17 1.80 0.53
N PHE A 21 -9.87 1.75 0.27
CA PHE A 21 -9.13 2.90 -0.22
C PHE A 21 -7.85 2.51 -0.94
N HIS A 22 -7.37 3.39 -1.81
CA HIS A 22 -6.09 3.25 -2.48
C HIS A 22 -5.01 3.97 -1.68
N ALA A 23 -3.84 3.38 -1.62
CA ALA A 23 -2.72 4.00 -0.95
C ALA A 23 -1.41 3.72 -1.68
N ARG A 24 -0.51 4.70 -1.67
CA ARG A 24 0.86 4.52 -2.13
C ARG A 24 1.70 3.97 -1.00
N VAL A 25 2.51 2.96 -1.28
CA VAL A 25 3.43 2.37 -0.32
C VAL A 25 4.59 3.34 -0.10
N ASP A 26 4.86 3.68 1.16
CA ASP A 26 5.93 4.58 1.56
C ASP A 26 7.18 3.77 1.94
N CYS A 27 7.07 2.95 2.98
CA CYS A 27 8.13 2.08 3.45
C CYS A 27 7.57 0.79 4.08
N ARG A 28 8.43 -0.21 4.28
CA ARG A 28 8.08 -1.42 5.03
C ARG A 28 8.66 -1.32 6.44
N PRO A 29 7.83 -1.13 7.48
CA PRO A 29 8.29 -1.27 8.85
C PRO A 29 8.71 -2.71 9.16
N VAL A 30 9.62 -2.84 10.14
CA VAL A 30 10.26 -4.10 10.56
C VAL A 30 9.25 -5.11 11.11
N ASP A 31 8.10 -4.63 11.61
CA ASP A 31 7.07 -5.43 12.29
C ASP A 31 6.04 -6.10 11.36
N GLY A 32 6.32 -6.21 10.05
CA GLY A 32 5.49 -6.97 9.11
C GLY A 32 4.25 -6.24 8.57
N GLY A 33 4.18 -4.92 8.72
CA GLY A 33 3.21 -4.05 8.08
C GLY A 33 3.74 -3.32 6.84
N LEU A 34 2.88 -2.54 6.19
CA LEU A 34 3.24 -1.53 5.19
C LEU A 34 2.84 -0.15 5.72
N THR A 35 3.77 0.80 5.65
CA THR A 35 3.43 2.21 5.77
C THR A 35 2.93 2.70 4.42
N VAL A 36 1.78 3.37 4.42
CA VAL A 36 1.09 3.79 3.21
C VAL A 36 0.58 5.23 3.32
N GLN A 37 0.46 5.89 2.18
CA GLN A 37 -0.13 7.22 2.04
C GLN A 37 -1.45 7.09 1.28
N PRO A 38 -2.60 7.25 1.96
CA PRO A 38 -3.92 7.19 1.32
C PRO A 38 -4.07 8.26 0.24
N ILE A 39 -4.77 7.92 -0.84
CA ILE A 39 -5.14 8.88 -1.88
C ILE A 39 -6.43 9.62 -1.49
N GLU A 40 -7.36 8.90 -0.89
CA GLU A 40 -8.65 9.41 -0.46
C GLU A 40 -8.50 10.31 0.78
N ARG A 41 -9.00 11.55 0.68
CA ARG A 41 -8.84 12.59 1.72
C ARG A 41 -9.47 12.25 3.07
N HIS A 42 -10.47 11.37 3.09
CA HIS A 42 -11.19 10.98 4.30
C HIS A 42 -10.52 9.80 5.04
N ILE A 43 -9.44 9.25 4.51
CA ILE A 43 -8.73 8.12 5.11
C ILE A 43 -7.45 8.62 5.77
N THR A 44 -7.31 8.32 7.06
CA THR A 44 -6.14 8.70 7.87
C THR A 44 -5.25 7.52 8.21
N THR A 45 -5.65 6.29 7.86
CA THR A 45 -4.88 5.08 8.12
C THR A 45 -3.56 5.08 7.34
N ARG A 46 -2.44 5.07 8.06
CA ARG A 46 -1.08 5.10 7.47
C ARG A 46 -0.32 3.78 7.57
N THR A 47 -0.91 2.77 8.22
CA THR A 47 -0.30 1.44 8.36
C THR A 47 -1.33 0.38 8.02
N VAL A 48 -0.95 -0.56 7.17
CA VAL A 48 -1.80 -1.69 6.77
C VAL A 48 -1.00 -2.99 6.84
N THR A 49 -1.68 -4.07 7.20
CA THR A 49 -1.09 -5.42 7.25
C THR A 49 -1.30 -6.15 5.93
N ALA A 50 -0.58 -7.26 5.75
CA ALA A 50 -0.75 -8.14 4.58
C ALA A 50 -2.18 -8.65 4.37
N ARG A 51 -2.99 -8.74 5.44
CA ARG A 51 -4.39 -9.19 5.36
C ARG A 51 -5.35 -8.09 4.93
N GLN A 52 -4.96 -6.83 5.16
CA GLN A 52 -5.77 -5.67 4.82
C GLN A 52 -5.51 -5.18 3.41
N VAL A 53 -4.38 -5.53 2.80
CA VAL A 53 -4.19 -5.32 1.37
C VAL A 53 -5.12 -6.30 0.62
N LEU A 54 -5.75 -5.85 -0.45
CA LEU A 54 -6.60 -6.65 -1.35
C LEU A 54 -5.95 -6.84 -2.72
N ALA A 55 -5.30 -5.80 -3.24
CA ALA A 55 -4.60 -5.81 -4.52
C ALA A 55 -3.36 -4.92 -4.48
N HIS A 56 -2.41 -5.15 -5.37
CA HIS A 56 -1.23 -4.30 -5.55
C HIS A 56 -0.95 -4.06 -7.04
N TRP A 57 -0.48 -2.86 -7.35
CA TRP A 57 0.00 -2.46 -8.68
C TRP A 57 1.42 -1.98 -8.55
N ARG A 58 2.30 -2.61 -9.32
CA ARG A 58 3.70 -2.23 -9.36
C ARG A 58 3.85 -0.93 -10.10
N ARG A 59 4.67 -0.02 -9.57
CA ARG A 59 5.11 1.13 -10.36
C ARG A 59 6.07 0.63 -11.43
N SER A 60 5.61 0.53 -12.68
CA SER A 60 6.53 0.36 -13.80
C SER A 60 7.46 1.58 -13.82
N ALA A 61 8.77 1.34 -13.75
CA ALA A 61 9.73 2.35 -14.15
C ALA A 61 9.39 2.71 -15.59
N ARG A 62 8.81 3.90 -15.83
CA ARG A 62 8.93 4.51 -17.14
C ARG A 62 10.42 4.54 -17.42
N SER A 63 10.87 3.90 -18.50
CA SER A 63 12.17 4.18 -19.06
C SER A 63 12.27 5.69 -19.20
N GLN A 64 13.06 6.34 -18.35
CA GLN A 64 13.55 7.68 -18.63
C GLN A 64 14.51 7.49 -19.80
N THR A 65 14.01 7.74 -21.01
CA THR A 65 14.83 8.06 -22.18
C THR A 65 15.05 9.56 -22.17
#